data_AF-A0A950T7A7-F1
#
_entry.id   AF-A0A950T7A7-F1
#
_cell.length_a   1.000
_cell.length_b   1.000
_cell.length_c   1.000
_cell.angle_alpha   90.00
_cell.angle_beta   90.00
_cell.angle_gamma   90.00
#
_symmetry.space_group_name_H-M   'P 1'
#
loop_
_entity.id
_entity.type
_entity.pdbx_description
1 polymer ?
#
loop_
_entity_poly.entity_id
_entity_poly.type
_entity_poly.pdbx_seq_one_letter_code
_entity_poly.pdbx_strand_id
1 'polypeptide(L)'
;MLQFISNTSIFRRLFIAFAIAAIIPGIIIVLLGSYYINSLSIRGQAVRTSFDAQNVASQEQINLEGMNALLQARYGQVFASVGGNVPDPSLNASSTLINIDLLTRKTDFDQALKTYQSNYELATSSNMSTIRSILLSDDPNNSQIVNDQQAALNDVINRQWPQYSSLQQQELDQLQHIEDLLQKHTVFTQQQIDQTYSQAYAKLFQTDEAFTNLRNSWQKVVDSAISMGKTVTAVGPSQTQPVWIATTIAFLSVILVVLAAGYVVNLTITRPLRQLASLTRRISQGDTSARAEIVGHDEIHLVATSINSMLDNIV
;
A
#
# COMPACT_ATOMS: atom_id res chain seq x y z
N MET A 1 12.77 -32.89 -32.24
CA MET A 1 12.96 -33.10 -30.78
C MET A 1 12.69 -34.54 -30.34
N LEU A 2 11.57 -35.18 -30.71
CA LEU A 2 11.24 -36.55 -30.24
C LEU A 2 12.27 -37.64 -30.61
N GLN A 3 12.90 -37.56 -31.80
CA GLN A 3 13.94 -38.50 -32.22
C GLN A 3 15.21 -38.47 -31.34
N PHE A 4 15.50 -37.34 -30.71
CA PHE A 4 16.67 -37.23 -29.82
C PHE A 4 16.41 -37.94 -28.48
N ILE A 5 15.16 -37.90 -28.00
CA ILE A 5 14.75 -38.57 -26.77
C ILE A 5 14.66 -40.09 -26.99
N SER A 6 14.18 -40.55 -28.15
CA SER A 6 14.06 -41.98 -28.46
C SER A 6 15.40 -42.71 -28.59
N ASN A 7 16.53 -42.00 -28.70
CA ASN A 7 17.86 -42.61 -28.86
C ASN A 7 18.64 -42.75 -27.54
N THR A 8 17.97 -42.59 -26.40
CA THR A 8 18.58 -42.66 -25.05
C THR A 8 18.03 -43.84 -24.27
N SER A 9 18.74 -44.32 -23.25
CA SER A 9 18.26 -45.47 -22.45
C SER A 9 16.87 -45.23 -21.85
N ILE A 10 16.05 -46.28 -21.74
CA ILE A 10 14.72 -46.23 -21.11
C ILE A 10 14.82 -45.60 -19.71
N PHE A 11 15.83 -46.01 -18.94
CA PHE A 11 16.08 -45.46 -17.61
C PHE A 11 16.29 -43.95 -17.64
N ARG A 12 17.13 -43.44 -18.56
CA ARG A 12 17.37 -41.99 -18.67
C ARG A 12 16.10 -41.24 -19.08
N ARG A 13 15.29 -41.78 -19.98
CA ARG A 13 14.01 -41.17 -20.37
C ARG A 13 13.06 -41.05 -19.20
N LEU A 14 12.85 -42.15 -18.45
CA LEU A 14 11.99 -42.13 -17.27
C LEU A 14 12.54 -41.19 -16.21
N PHE A 15 13.84 -41.24 -15.93
CA PHE A 15 14.49 -40.37 -14.96
C PHE A 15 14.31 -38.89 -15.33
N ILE A 16 14.54 -38.51 -16.59
CA ILE A 16 14.34 -37.14 -17.06
C ILE A 16 12.86 -36.74 -16.96
N ALA A 17 11.93 -37.60 -17.37
CA ALA A 17 10.50 -37.32 -17.28
C ALA A 17 10.04 -37.10 -15.83
N PHE A 18 10.48 -37.95 -14.89
CA PHE A 18 10.21 -37.79 -13.46
C PHE A 18 10.91 -36.55 -12.88
N ALA A 19 12.17 -36.31 -13.25
CA ALA A 19 12.91 -35.13 -12.79
C ALA A 19 12.21 -33.83 -13.24
N ILE A 20 11.80 -33.74 -14.50
CA ILE A 20 11.04 -32.59 -15.03
C ILE A 20 9.71 -32.44 -14.29
N ALA A 21 8.97 -33.55 -14.11
CA ALA A 21 7.69 -33.54 -13.41
C ALA A 21 7.81 -33.16 -11.92
N ALA A 22 8.97 -33.34 -11.30
CA ALA A 22 9.22 -32.94 -9.91
C ALA A 22 9.81 -31.51 -9.80
N ILE A 23 10.76 -31.15 -10.66
CA ILE A 23 11.49 -29.89 -10.59
C ILE A 23 10.63 -28.71 -11.02
N ILE A 24 9.86 -28.83 -12.10
CA ILE A 24 9.05 -27.70 -12.61
C ILE A 24 8.03 -27.24 -11.57
N PRO A 25 7.22 -28.12 -10.95
CA PRO A 25 6.32 -27.69 -9.87
C PRO A 25 7.07 -27.05 -8.71
N GLY A 26 8.24 -27.58 -8.33
CA GLY A 26 9.08 -26.99 -7.28
C GLY A 26 9.50 -25.55 -7.60
N ILE A 27 9.96 -25.28 -8.82
CA ILE A 27 10.32 -23.93 -9.28
C ILE A 27 9.09 -23.02 -9.24
N ILE A 28 7.95 -23.48 -9.74
CA ILE A 28 6.70 -22.70 -9.74
C ILE A 28 6.29 -22.33 -8.31
N ILE A 29 6.35 -23.27 -7.36
CA ILE A 29 6.02 -23.03 -5.95
C ILE A 29 6.96 -21.97 -5.35
N VAL A 30 8.27 -22.06 -5.62
CA VAL A 30 9.25 -21.08 -5.13
C VAL A 30 8.98 -19.68 -5.71
N LEU A 31 8.67 -19.59 -7.01
CA LEU A 31 8.34 -18.32 -7.67
C LEU A 31 7.05 -17.70 -7.10
N LEU A 32 6.00 -18.50 -6.91
CA LEU A 32 4.76 -18.05 -6.28
C LEU A 32 4.98 -17.60 -4.84
N GLY A 33 5.78 -18.35 -4.07
CA GLY A 33 6.13 -18.00 -2.70
C GLY A 33 6.89 -16.67 -2.63
N SER A 34 7.88 -16.48 -3.51
CA SER A 34 8.62 -15.21 -3.61
C SER A 34 7.71 -14.04 -4.00
N TYR A 35 6.83 -14.24 -4.98
CA TYR A 35 5.83 -13.24 -5.37
C TYR A 35 4.91 -12.85 -4.21
N TYR A 36 4.39 -13.84 -3.48
CA TYR A 36 3.50 -13.63 -2.34
C TYR A 36 4.19 -12.86 -1.20
N ILE A 37 5.43 -13.23 -0.86
CA ILE A 37 6.22 -12.53 0.17
C ILE A 37 6.49 -11.07 -0.25
N ASN A 38 6.83 -10.83 -1.52
CA ASN A 38 7.04 -9.47 -2.01
C ASN A 38 5.74 -8.64 -1.94
N SER A 39 4.60 -9.22 -2.36
CA SER A 39 3.29 -8.57 -2.25
C SER A 39 2.93 -8.22 -0.80
N LEU A 40 3.19 -9.13 0.14
CA LEU A 40 3.02 -8.87 1.58
C LEU A 40 3.93 -7.74 2.07
N SER A 41 5.19 -7.69 1.62
CA SER A 41 6.14 -6.64 2.00
C SER A 41 5.69 -5.26 1.52
N ILE A 42 5.33 -5.16 0.23
CA ILE A 42 4.81 -3.92 -0.38
C ILE A 42 3.56 -3.45 0.36
N ARG A 43 2.65 -4.38 0.69
CA ARG A 43 1.44 -4.03 1.42
C ARG A 43 1.72 -3.63 2.87
N GLY A 44 2.64 -4.30 3.54
CA GLY A 44 3.07 -3.94 4.89
C GLY A 44 3.63 -2.51 4.94
N GLN A 45 4.40 -2.12 3.92
CA GLN A 45 4.86 -0.74 3.77
C GLN A 45 3.69 0.23 3.55
N ALA A 46 2.75 -0.11 2.66
CA ALA A 46 1.56 0.72 2.42
C ALA A 46 0.72 0.92 3.70
N VAL A 47 0.52 -0.15 4.49
CA VAL A 47 -0.19 -0.08 5.78
C VAL A 47 0.55 0.87 6.73
N ARG A 48 1.87 0.72 6.89
CA ARG A 48 2.66 1.60 7.76
C ARG A 48 2.57 3.06 7.32
N THR A 49 2.78 3.35 6.04
CA THR A 49 2.67 4.70 5.49
C THR A 49 1.26 5.28 5.67
N SER A 50 0.21 4.47 5.55
CA SER A 50 -1.17 4.91 5.79
C SER A 50 -1.41 5.29 7.25
N PHE A 51 -0.84 4.54 8.20
CA PHE A 51 -0.91 4.86 9.62
C PHE A 51 -0.08 6.09 9.98
N ASP A 52 1.11 6.25 9.40
CA ASP A 52 1.94 7.44 9.59
C ASP A 52 1.20 8.70 9.12
N ALA A 53 0.57 8.64 7.94
CA ALA A 53 -0.27 9.73 7.43
C ALA A 53 -1.46 10.01 8.35
N GLN A 54 -2.18 8.99 8.82
CA GLN A 54 -3.28 9.16 9.78
C GLN A 54 -2.79 9.82 11.08
N ASN A 55 -1.66 9.36 11.62
CA ASN A 55 -1.10 9.88 12.85
C ASN A 55 -0.72 11.36 12.73
N VAL A 56 -0.04 11.75 11.64
CA VAL A 56 0.29 13.17 11.39
C VAL A 56 -1.00 14.00 11.25
N ALA A 57 -1.97 13.55 10.44
CA ALA A 57 -3.22 14.30 10.27
C ALA A 57 -3.96 14.50 11.60
N SER A 58 -4.11 13.45 12.39
CA SER A 58 -4.79 13.50 13.69
C SER A 58 -4.04 14.34 14.72
N GLN A 59 -2.70 14.23 14.77
CA GLN A 59 -1.89 15.06 15.67
C GLN A 59 -2.02 16.54 15.33
N GLU A 60 -2.01 16.90 14.05
CA GLU A 60 -2.19 18.30 13.64
C GLU A 60 -3.60 18.82 13.84
N GLN A 61 -4.63 17.96 13.78
CA GLN A 61 -5.99 18.35 14.17
C GLN A 61 -6.04 18.78 15.65
N ILE A 62 -5.43 17.98 16.54
CA ILE A 62 -5.30 18.30 17.96
C ILE A 62 -4.49 19.59 18.16
N ASN A 63 -3.43 19.76 17.36
CA ASN A 63 -2.59 20.94 17.42
C ASN A 63 -3.36 22.22 17.05
N LEU A 64 -4.13 22.18 15.97
CA LEU A 64 -5.01 23.27 15.53
C LEU A 64 -6.03 23.63 16.62
N GLU A 65 -6.72 22.64 17.20
CA GLU A 65 -7.69 22.86 18.28
C GLU A 65 -7.03 23.44 19.53
N GLY A 66 -5.85 22.94 19.89
CA GLY A 66 -5.04 23.47 20.98
C GLY A 66 -4.64 24.93 20.77
N MET A 67 -4.21 25.28 19.56
CA MET A 67 -3.90 26.68 19.22
C MET A 67 -5.10 27.61 19.39
N ASN A 68 -6.28 27.21 18.90
CA ASN A 68 -7.47 28.06 19.03
C ASN A 68 -7.89 28.23 20.50
N ALA A 69 -7.82 27.15 21.29
CA ALA A 69 -8.11 27.19 22.72
C ALA A 69 -7.14 28.10 23.50
N LEU A 70 -5.85 28.06 23.16
CA LEU A 70 -4.82 28.91 23.76
C LEU A 70 -5.03 30.39 23.41
N LEU A 71 -5.45 30.69 22.18
CA LEU A 71 -5.77 32.05 21.76
C LEU A 71 -6.96 32.61 22.57
N GLN A 72 -8.03 31.84 22.70
CA GLN A 72 -9.20 32.21 23.52
C GLN A 72 -8.84 32.37 25.00
N ALA A 73 -7.98 31.49 25.54
CA ALA A 73 -7.50 31.61 26.91
C ALA A 73 -6.69 32.90 27.11
N ARG A 74 -5.79 33.22 26.18
CA ARG A 74 -5.01 34.47 26.21
C ARG A 74 -5.92 35.70 26.17
N TYR A 75 -6.90 35.70 25.27
CA TYR A 75 -7.90 36.76 25.19
C TYR A 75 -8.58 37.00 26.55
N GLY A 76 -9.07 35.92 27.19
CA GLY A 76 -9.71 35.99 28.50
C GLY A 76 -8.78 36.53 29.60
N GLN A 77 -7.52 36.12 29.60
CA GLN A 77 -6.52 36.56 30.57
C GLN A 77 -6.23 38.06 30.45
N VAL A 78 -5.98 38.56 29.24
CA VAL A 78 -5.68 39.98 29.01
C VAL A 78 -6.82 40.85 29.51
N PHE A 79 -8.07 40.52 29.16
CA PHE A 79 -9.22 41.32 29.59
C PHE A 79 -9.58 41.16 31.07
N ALA A 80 -9.24 40.03 31.71
CA ALA A 80 -9.33 39.91 33.16
C ALA A 80 -8.35 40.86 33.88
N SER A 81 -7.14 41.04 33.32
CA SER A 81 -6.15 42.00 33.83
C SER A 81 -6.52 43.46 33.54
N VAL A 82 -7.03 43.77 32.33
CA VAL A 82 -7.49 45.13 31.97
C VAL A 82 -8.60 45.61 32.90
N GLY A 83 -9.54 44.73 33.25
CA GLY A 83 -10.65 45.06 34.14
C GLY A 83 -10.25 45.40 35.58
N GLY A 84 -8.97 45.26 35.96
CA GLY A 84 -8.48 45.49 37.32
C GLY A 84 -9.02 44.48 38.35
N ASN A 85 -9.73 43.45 37.90
CA ASN A 85 -10.43 42.49 38.75
C ASN A 85 -9.47 41.46 39.36
N VAL A 86 -8.29 41.23 38.77
CA VAL A 86 -7.30 40.25 39.23
C VAL A 86 -5.87 40.82 39.16
N PRO A 87 -5.33 41.36 40.27
CA PRO A 87 -3.93 41.74 40.37
C PRO A 87 -3.06 40.51 40.69
N ASP A 88 -2.83 39.67 39.68
CA ASP A 88 -2.01 38.46 39.82
C ASP A 88 -0.83 38.48 38.83
N PRO A 89 0.43 38.61 39.30
CA PRO A 89 1.63 38.51 38.47
C PRO A 89 1.73 37.21 37.66
N SER A 90 1.07 36.13 38.12
CA SER A 90 1.05 34.85 37.40
C SER A 90 0.31 34.92 36.07
N LEU A 91 -0.65 35.86 35.92
CA LEU A 91 -1.38 36.06 34.66
C LEU A 91 -0.44 36.51 33.54
N ASN A 92 0.44 37.47 33.82
CA ASN A 92 1.43 37.95 32.83
C ASN A 92 2.46 36.85 32.49
N ALA A 93 2.97 36.15 33.50
CA ALA A 93 3.89 35.02 33.26
C ALA A 93 3.25 33.92 32.41
N SER A 94 1.97 33.59 32.65
CA SER A 94 1.24 32.61 31.86
C SER A 94 0.95 33.07 30.42
N SER A 95 0.69 34.36 30.21
CA SER A 95 0.51 34.93 28.86
C SER A 95 1.76 34.76 27.99
N THR A 96 2.95 34.97 28.56
CA THR A 96 4.22 34.74 27.87
C THR A 96 4.37 33.27 27.46
N LEU A 97 4.04 32.33 28.35
CA LEU A 97 4.10 30.90 28.06
C LEU A 97 3.10 30.49 26.97
N ILE A 98 1.88 31.04 27.02
CA ILE A 98 0.84 30.80 26.00
C ILE A 98 1.30 31.32 24.64
N ASN A 99 1.93 32.50 24.58
CA ASN A 99 2.46 33.03 23.32
C ASN A 99 3.56 32.15 22.73
N ILE A 100 4.46 31.63 23.56
CA ILE A 100 5.51 30.70 23.12
C ILE A 100 4.90 29.40 22.59
N ASP A 101 3.91 28.83 23.28
CA ASP A 101 3.24 27.59 22.83
C ASP A 101 2.48 27.83 21.51
N LEU A 102 1.77 28.94 21.37
CA LEU A 102 1.10 29.33 20.12
C LEU A 102 2.07 29.42 18.93
N LEU A 103 3.21 30.09 19.11
CA LEU A 103 4.22 30.22 18.05
C LEU A 103 4.88 28.88 17.70
N THR A 104 5.12 28.04 18.71
CA THR A 104 5.68 26.70 18.53
C THR A 104 4.71 25.85 17.71
N ARG A 105 3.45 25.77 18.14
CA ARG A 105 2.40 25.01 17.46
C ARG A 105 2.12 25.48 16.04
N LYS A 106 2.16 26.79 15.81
CA LYS A 106 2.05 27.40 14.48
C LYS A 106 3.19 26.94 13.57
N THR A 107 4.41 26.96 14.07
CA THR A 107 5.60 26.51 13.34
C THR A 107 5.54 25.01 13.05
N ASP A 108 5.12 24.22 14.04
CA ASP A 108 4.94 22.77 13.90
C ASP A 108 3.90 22.44 12.83
N PHE A 109 2.75 23.11 12.85
CA PHE A 109 1.71 22.93 11.84
C PHE A 109 2.19 23.34 10.43
N ASP A 110 2.90 24.46 10.30
CA ASP A 110 3.52 24.90 9.04
C ASP A 110 4.45 23.83 8.44
N GLN A 111 5.28 23.22 9.29
CA GLN A 111 6.22 22.19 8.89
C GLN A 111 5.50 20.86 8.58
N ALA A 112 4.54 20.48 9.41
CA ALA A 112 3.74 19.28 9.25
C ALA A 112 2.91 19.34 7.96
N LEU A 113 2.34 20.50 7.63
CA LEU A 113 1.56 20.69 6.40
C LEU A 113 2.39 20.45 5.14
N LYS A 114 3.61 21.01 5.08
CA LYS A 114 4.55 20.77 3.96
C LYS A 114 5.00 19.32 3.89
N THR A 115 5.28 18.73 5.04
CA THR A 115 5.68 17.32 5.14
C THR A 115 4.54 16.41 4.70
N TYR A 116 3.31 16.73 5.07
CA TYR A 116 2.12 15.99 4.70
C TYR A 116 1.85 16.07 3.20
N GLN A 117 1.91 17.27 2.62
CA GLN A 117 1.74 17.44 1.17
C GLN A 117 2.79 16.63 0.40
N SER A 118 4.07 16.76 0.76
CA SER A 118 5.16 16.09 0.03
C SER A 118 5.15 14.57 0.18
N ASN A 119 4.79 14.03 1.35
CA ASN A 119 4.90 12.60 1.63
C ASN A 119 3.58 11.85 1.58
N TYR A 120 2.45 12.48 1.88
CA TYR A 120 1.17 11.83 2.15
C TYR A 120 0.01 12.32 1.28
N GLU A 121 0.23 13.26 0.36
CA GLU A 121 -0.77 13.64 -0.63
C GLU A 121 -1.01 12.49 -1.63
N LEU A 122 -2.21 11.92 -1.61
CA LEU A 122 -2.56 10.74 -2.39
C LEU A 122 -2.39 10.96 -3.89
N ALA A 123 -2.70 12.16 -4.41
CA ALA A 123 -2.72 12.39 -5.85
C ALA A 123 -1.33 12.58 -6.46
N THR A 124 -0.36 13.11 -5.70
CA THR A 124 0.93 13.56 -6.25
C THR A 124 2.14 12.86 -5.61
N SER A 125 2.09 12.49 -4.33
CA SER A 125 3.24 11.93 -3.61
C SER A 125 3.68 10.59 -4.19
N SER A 126 4.99 10.44 -4.38
CA SER A 126 5.60 9.16 -4.76
C SER A 126 5.48 8.12 -3.63
N ASN A 127 5.56 8.54 -2.37
CA ASN A 127 5.37 7.68 -1.20
C ASN A 127 3.95 7.11 -1.11
N MET A 128 2.97 7.77 -1.74
CA MET A 128 1.58 7.31 -1.79
C MET A 128 1.24 6.52 -3.05
N SER A 129 2.18 6.29 -3.97
CA SER A 129 1.90 5.64 -5.26
C SER A 129 1.30 4.23 -5.12
N THR A 130 1.88 3.40 -4.26
CA THR A 130 1.36 2.05 -3.95
C THR A 130 -0.04 2.12 -3.34
N ILE A 131 -0.24 3.02 -2.37
CA ILE A 131 -1.54 3.18 -1.70
C ILE A 131 -2.60 3.64 -2.71
N ARG A 132 -2.29 4.65 -3.53
CA ARG A 132 -3.17 5.13 -4.61
C ARG A 132 -3.51 3.99 -5.57
N SER A 133 -2.55 3.15 -5.94
CA SER A 133 -2.81 1.98 -6.78
C SER A 133 -3.79 1.01 -6.11
N ILE A 134 -3.59 0.70 -4.82
CA ILE A 134 -4.49 -0.18 -4.05
C ILE A 134 -5.91 0.40 -4.05
N LEU A 135 -6.06 1.68 -3.66
CA LEU A 135 -7.35 2.37 -3.60
C LEU A 135 -8.12 2.25 -4.92
N LEU A 136 -7.47 2.60 -6.04
CA LEU A 136 -8.10 2.60 -7.37
C LEU A 136 -8.40 1.20 -7.90
N SER A 137 -7.61 0.20 -7.50
CA SER A 137 -7.80 -1.19 -7.95
C SER A 137 -8.84 -1.97 -7.13
N ASP A 138 -9.08 -1.61 -5.87
CA ASP A 138 -10.01 -2.32 -4.99
C ASP A 138 -11.47 -1.87 -5.17
N ASP A 139 -11.73 -0.58 -5.32
CA ASP A 139 -13.07 -0.03 -5.62
C ASP A 139 -12.96 1.28 -6.44
N PRO A 140 -13.58 1.38 -7.61
CA PRO A 140 -13.61 2.62 -8.40
C PRO A 140 -14.12 3.85 -7.63
N ASN A 141 -15.00 3.67 -6.63
CA ASN A 141 -15.51 4.75 -5.78
C ASN A 141 -14.44 5.34 -4.86
N ASN A 142 -13.36 4.61 -4.56
CA ASN A 142 -12.24 5.11 -3.75
C ASN A 142 -11.47 6.25 -4.44
N SER A 143 -11.70 6.49 -5.73
CA SER A 143 -11.21 7.70 -6.41
C SER A 143 -11.66 8.99 -5.73
N GLN A 144 -12.82 8.97 -5.05
CA GLN A 144 -13.30 10.10 -4.25
C GLN A 144 -12.37 10.40 -3.07
N ILE A 145 -11.81 9.38 -2.41
CA ILE A 145 -10.86 9.58 -1.28
C ILE A 145 -9.64 10.41 -1.74
N VAL A 146 -9.12 10.11 -2.93
CA VAL A 146 -7.96 10.84 -3.50
C VAL A 146 -8.34 12.29 -3.80
N ASN A 147 -9.50 12.49 -4.44
CA ASN A 147 -9.96 13.82 -4.84
C ASN A 147 -10.34 14.69 -3.63
N ASP A 148 -11.01 14.12 -2.64
CA ASP A 148 -11.45 14.81 -1.43
C ASP A 148 -10.24 15.24 -0.58
N GLN A 149 -9.25 14.36 -0.39
CA GLN A 149 -8.01 14.72 0.29
C GLN A 149 -7.29 15.84 -0.44
N GLN A 150 -7.16 15.74 -1.77
CA GLN A 150 -6.49 16.75 -2.59
C GLN A 150 -7.19 18.11 -2.51
N ALA A 151 -8.51 18.14 -2.62
CA ALA A 151 -9.30 19.37 -2.54
C ALA A 151 -9.16 19.99 -1.14
N ALA A 152 -9.31 19.20 -0.08
CA ALA A 152 -9.17 19.65 1.29
C ALA A 152 -7.76 20.19 1.59
N LEU A 153 -6.70 19.48 1.20
CA LEU A 153 -5.32 19.94 1.35
C LEU A 153 -5.07 21.25 0.59
N ASN A 154 -5.57 21.35 -0.65
CA ASN A 154 -5.42 22.57 -1.44
C ASN A 154 -6.11 23.78 -0.79
N ASP A 155 -7.32 23.60 -0.23
CA ASP A 155 -8.01 24.66 0.49
C ASP A 155 -7.27 25.07 1.77
N VAL A 156 -6.75 24.10 2.52
CA VAL A 156 -5.94 24.34 3.72
C VAL A 156 -4.68 25.13 3.37
N ILE A 157 -3.88 24.63 2.42
CA ILE A 157 -2.57 25.18 2.06
C ILE A 157 -2.68 26.56 1.44
N ASN A 158 -3.58 26.73 0.46
CA ASN A 158 -3.58 27.92 -0.38
C ASN A 158 -4.49 29.04 0.14
N ARG A 159 -5.41 28.74 1.08
CA ARG A 159 -6.43 29.71 1.51
C ARG A 159 -6.57 29.79 3.02
N GLN A 160 -6.96 28.69 3.65
CA GLN A 160 -7.47 28.72 5.01
C GLN A 160 -6.37 28.87 6.06
N TRP A 161 -5.25 28.15 5.92
CA TRP A 161 -4.13 28.27 6.84
C TRP A 161 -3.46 29.66 6.77
N PRO A 162 -3.10 30.21 5.60
CA PRO A 162 -2.57 31.57 5.51
C PRO A 162 -3.51 32.63 6.11
N GLN A 163 -4.82 32.49 5.88
CA GLN A 163 -5.82 33.40 6.42
C GLN A 163 -5.89 33.31 7.95
N TYR A 164 -6.07 32.11 8.51
CA TYR A 164 -6.11 31.90 9.96
C TYR A 164 -4.81 32.35 10.65
N SER A 165 -3.67 31.95 10.10
CA SER A 165 -2.34 32.30 10.61
C SER A 165 -2.09 33.81 10.65
N SER A 166 -2.59 34.55 9.65
CA SER A 166 -2.53 36.02 9.62
C SER A 166 -3.48 36.67 10.63
N LEU A 167 -4.72 36.19 10.73
CA LEU A 167 -5.71 36.69 11.69
C LEU A 167 -5.26 36.46 13.13
N GLN A 168 -4.77 35.26 13.44
CA GLN A 168 -4.19 34.91 14.73
C GLN A 168 -3.02 35.83 15.07
N GLN A 169 -2.10 36.11 14.13
CA GLN A 169 -0.98 37.02 14.38
C GLN A 169 -1.47 38.43 14.74
N GLN A 170 -2.42 38.97 13.97
CA GLN A 170 -2.98 40.30 14.22
C GLN A 170 -3.66 40.38 15.60
N GLU A 171 -4.33 39.31 16.01
CA GLU A 171 -4.94 39.20 17.33
C GLU A 171 -3.89 39.15 18.45
N LEU A 172 -2.83 38.36 18.28
CA LEU A 172 -1.72 38.30 19.24
C LEU A 172 -1.01 39.64 19.38
N ASP A 173 -0.79 40.35 18.27
CA ASP A 173 -0.19 41.68 18.27
C ASP A 173 -1.08 42.69 19.01
N GLN A 174 -2.41 42.62 18.82
CA GLN A 174 -3.36 43.47 19.51
C GLN A 174 -3.40 43.17 21.02
N LEU A 175 -3.42 41.90 21.42
CA LEU A 175 -3.39 41.48 22.82
C LEU A 175 -2.07 41.90 23.49
N GLN A 176 -0.94 41.70 22.81
CA GLN A 176 0.37 42.14 23.30
C GLN A 176 0.43 43.65 23.52
N HIS A 177 -0.12 44.45 22.59
CA HIS A 177 -0.16 45.89 22.74
C HIS A 177 -0.93 46.33 24.00
N ILE A 178 -2.05 45.67 24.30
CA ILE A 178 -2.85 45.93 25.51
C ILE A 178 -2.02 45.57 26.75
N GLU A 179 -1.35 44.42 26.76
CA GLU A 179 -0.49 44.00 27.87
C GLU A 179 0.67 44.98 28.11
N ASP A 180 1.30 45.49 27.05
CA ASP A 180 2.37 46.49 27.15
C ASP A 180 1.88 47.80 27.78
N LEU A 181 0.64 48.21 27.49
CA LEU A 181 0.01 49.36 28.13
C LEU A 181 -0.25 49.12 29.62
N LEU A 182 -0.69 47.92 30.00
CA LEU A 182 -0.89 47.54 31.41
C LEU A 182 0.43 47.53 32.19
N GLN A 183 1.50 47.01 31.60
CA GLN A 183 2.83 47.00 32.23
C GLN A 183 3.37 48.42 32.47
N LYS A 184 2.99 49.39 31.63
CA LYS A 184 3.29 50.81 31.80
C LYS A 184 2.39 51.52 32.83
N HIS A 185 1.60 50.76 33.60
CA HIS A 185 0.67 51.27 34.61
C HIS A 185 -0.42 52.19 34.02
N THR A 186 -0.80 51.96 32.76
CA THR A 186 -1.90 52.70 32.14
C THR A 186 -3.21 52.28 32.79
N VAL A 187 -3.93 53.23 33.37
CA VAL A 187 -5.27 53.00 33.92
C VAL A 187 -6.30 53.26 32.83
N PHE A 188 -7.05 52.22 32.45
CA PHE A 188 -8.14 52.32 31.48
C PHE A 188 -9.42 52.80 32.16
N THR A 189 -10.14 53.73 31.54
CA THR A 189 -11.52 54.06 31.95
C THR A 189 -12.48 52.96 31.49
N GLN A 190 -13.63 52.80 32.14
CA GLN A 190 -14.62 51.79 31.75
C GLN A 190 -14.99 51.87 30.26
N GLN A 191 -15.18 53.08 29.73
CA GLN A 191 -15.47 53.29 28.31
C GLN A 191 -14.33 52.81 27.39
N GLN A 192 -13.07 53.01 27.79
CA GLN A 192 -11.90 52.52 27.05
C GLN A 192 -11.80 51.00 27.11
N ILE A 193 -12.13 50.39 28.25
CA ILE A 193 -12.18 48.93 28.42
C ILE A 193 -13.23 48.34 27.47
N ASP A 194 -14.45 48.87 27.49
CA ASP A 194 -15.55 48.39 26.64
C ASP A 194 -15.21 48.52 25.15
N GLN A 195 -14.61 49.64 24.74
CA GLN A 195 -14.19 49.87 23.37
C GLN A 195 -13.06 48.92 22.94
N THR A 196 -12.05 48.75 23.79
CA THR A 196 -10.90 47.86 23.51
C THR A 196 -11.35 46.40 23.43
N TYR A 197 -12.24 45.99 24.34
CA TYR A 197 -12.85 44.66 24.32
C TYR A 197 -13.65 44.44 23.06
N SER A 198 -14.55 45.36 22.69
CA SER A 198 -15.38 45.20 21.49
C SER A 198 -14.54 45.07 20.21
N GLN A 199 -13.46 45.84 20.09
CA GLN A 199 -12.55 45.77 18.94
C GLN A 199 -11.78 44.45 18.90
N ALA A 200 -11.22 44.01 20.04
CA ALA A 200 -10.49 42.75 20.12
C ALA A 200 -11.41 41.54 19.90
N TYR A 201 -12.63 41.58 20.47
CA TYR A 201 -13.62 40.51 20.30
C TYR A 201 -14.04 40.35 18.84
N ALA A 202 -14.26 41.45 18.13
CA ALA A 202 -14.58 41.39 16.70
C ALA A 202 -13.47 40.70 15.90
N LYS A 203 -12.21 40.87 16.32
CA LYS A 203 -11.07 40.18 15.71
C LYS A 203 -11.05 38.70 16.05
N LEU A 204 -11.18 38.35 17.33
CA LEU A 204 -11.28 36.97 17.79
C LEU A 204 -12.38 36.20 17.07
N PHE A 205 -13.56 36.81 16.91
CA PHE A 205 -14.67 36.21 16.18
C PHE A 205 -14.32 35.87 14.72
N GLN A 206 -13.63 36.78 14.01
CA GLN A 206 -13.15 36.52 12.65
C GLN A 206 -12.10 35.40 12.62
N THR A 207 -11.21 35.37 13.62
CA THR A 207 -10.20 34.31 13.77
C THR A 207 -10.87 32.95 14.01
N ASP A 208 -11.88 32.87 14.88
CA ASP A 208 -12.65 31.66 15.18
C ASP A 208 -13.43 31.15 13.96
N GLU A 209 -13.97 32.04 13.12
CA GLU A 209 -14.64 31.68 11.87
C GLU A 209 -13.63 31.07 10.86
N ALA A 210 -12.46 31.71 10.70
CA ALA A 210 -11.39 31.19 9.86
C ALA A 210 -10.86 29.84 10.38
N PHE A 211 -10.72 29.70 11.70
CA PHE A 211 -10.38 28.45 12.37
C PHE A 211 -11.40 27.35 12.07
N THR A 212 -12.70 27.66 12.17
CA THR A 212 -13.76 26.67 11.91
C THR A 212 -13.67 26.11 10.49
N ASN A 213 -13.44 26.97 9.49
CA ASN A 213 -13.27 26.54 8.10
C ASN A 213 -12.01 25.69 7.90
N LEU A 214 -10.89 26.11 8.50
CA LEU A 214 -9.63 25.39 8.50
C LEU A 214 -9.77 24.00 9.14
N ARG A 215 -10.33 23.95 10.35
CA ARG A 215 -10.60 22.73 11.11
C ARG A 215 -11.46 21.76 10.33
N ASN A 216 -12.55 22.24 9.72
CA ASN A 216 -13.45 21.38 8.96
C ASN A 216 -12.78 20.78 7.72
N SER A 217 -11.88 21.52 7.06
CA SER A 217 -11.15 21.02 5.89
C SER A 217 -10.02 20.08 6.30
N TRP A 218 -9.30 20.39 7.38
CA TRP A 218 -8.31 19.47 7.94
C TRP A 218 -8.94 18.17 8.45
N GLN A 219 -10.14 18.23 9.04
CA GLN A 219 -10.91 17.05 9.40
C GLN A 219 -11.19 16.15 8.18
N LYS A 220 -11.46 16.72 7.00
CA LYS A 220 -11.59 15.91 5.77
C LYS A 220 -10.28 15.22 5.38
N VAL A 221 -9.13 15.85 5.64
CA VAL A 221 -7.82 15.21 5.45
C VAL A 221 -7.64 14.04 6.42
N VAL A 222 -8.03 14.22 7.69
CA VAL A 222 -8.06 13.14 8.70
C VAL A 222 -8.98 11.99 8.27
N ASP A 223 -10.21 12.30 7.88
CA ASP A 223 -11.22 11.32 7.45
C ASP A 223 -10.77 10.55 6.22
N SER A 224 -10.14 11.23 5.26
CA SER A 224 -9.54 10.61 4.08
C SER A 224 -8.38 9.69 4.47
N ALA A 225 -7.54 10.08 5.44
CA ALA A 225 -6.44 9.25 5.92
C ALA A 225 -6.95 7.99 6.65
N ILE A 226 -8.00 8.12 7.46
CA ILE A 226 -8.68 6.99 8.12
C ILE A 226 -9.29 6.05 7.08
N SER A 227 -9.99 6.60 6.08
CA SER A 227 -10.66 5.82 5.03
C SER A 227 -9.64 5.08 4.18
N MET A 228 -8.54 5.76 3.82
CA MET A 228 -7.38 5.14 3.18
C MET A 228 -6.83 3.97 4.01
N GLY A 229 -6.61 4.16 5.32
CA GLY A 229 -6.12 3.09 6.20
C GLY A 229 -7.06 1.88 6.25
N LYS A 230 -8.38 2.09 6.26
CA LYS A 230 -9.37 1.01 6.19
C LYS A 230 -9.26 0.22 4.88
N THR A 231 -9.12 0.90 3.74
CA THR A 231 -9.00 0.22 2.44
C THR A 231 -7.66 -0.53 2.33
N VAL A 232 -6.56 0.10 2.74
CA VAL A 232 -5.22 -0.50 2.63
C VAL A 232 -5.07 -1.72 3.53
N THR A 233 -5.78 -1.79 4.66
CA THR A 233 -5.77 -2.94 5.58
C THR A 233 -6.75 -4.06 5.16
N ALA A 234 -7.85 -3.73 4.49
CA ALA A 234 -8.86 -4.70 4.05
C ALA A 234 -8.41 -5.56 2.86
N VAL A 235 -8.39 -6.89 2.94
CA VAL A 235 -7.98 -7.75 1.83
C VAL A 235 -8.94 -7.62 0.63
N GLY A 236 -8.51 -6.93 -0.42
CA GLY A 236 -9.31 -6.62 -1.61
C GLY A 236 -8.86 -7.32 -2.92
N PRO A 237 -9.52 -7.00 -4.05
CA PRO A 237 -9.17 -7.49 -5.39
C PRO A 237 -7.71 -7.30 -5.78
N SER A 238 -7.08 -6.20 -5.38
CA SER A 238 -5.67 -5.86 -5.62
C SER A 238 -4.70 -6.94 -5.13
N GLN A 239 -5.07 -7.67 -4.08
CA GLN A 239 -4.27 -8.76 -3.53
C GLN A 239 -4.77 -10.13 -3.98
N THR A 240 -6.09 -10.33 -3.99
CA THR A 240 -6.69 -11.64 -4.22
C THR A 240 -6.63 -12.05 -5.69
N GLN A 241 -6.90 -11.15 -6.63
CA GLN A 241 -6.92 -11.50 -8.05
C GLN A 241 -5.58 -11.99 -8.58
N PRO A 242 -4.43 -11.32 -8.33
CA PRO A 242 -3.16 -11.80 -8.83
C PRO A 242 -2.78 -13.17 -8.24
N VAL A 243 -3.11 -13.42 -6.97
CA VAL A 243 -2.88 -14.72 -6.32
C VAL A 243 -3.71 -15.82 -6.98
N TRP A 244 -5.00 -15.57 -7.23
CA TRP A 244 -5.86 -16.53 -7.94
C TRP A 244 -5.33 -16.83 -9.34
N ILE A 245 -5.04 -15.79 -10.13
CA ILE A 245 -4.53 -15.95 -11.50
C ILE A 245 -3.21 -16.73 -11.50
N ALA A 246 -2.25 -16.34 -10.65
CA ALA A 246 -0.95 -16.98 -10.58
C ALA A 246 -1.05 -18.45 -10.12
N THR A 247 -1.92 -18.73 -9.14
CA THR A 247 -2.19 -20.10 -8.67
C THR A 247 -2.86 -20.95 -9.75
N THR A 248 -3.82 -20.40 -10.49
CA THR A 248 -4.46 -21.10 -11.62
C THR A 248 -3.47 -21.40 -12.74
N ILE A 249 -2.65 -20.42 -13.14
CA ILE A 249 -1.63 -20.62 -14.18
C ILE A 249 -0.62 -21.68 -13.73
N ALA A 250 -0.17 -21.61 -12.49
CA ALA A 250 0.73 -22.60 -11.91
C ALA A 250 0.13 -24.01 -11.93
N PHE A 251 -1.12 -24.15 -11.48
CA PHE A 251 -1.83 -25.42 -11.48
C PHE A 251 -1.96 -26.03 -12.89
N LEU A 252 -2.41 -25.22 -13.86
CA LEU A 252 -2.52 -25.65 -15.25
C LEU A 252 -1.16 -26.03 -15.86
N SER A 253 -0.11 -25.29 -15.51
CA SER A 253 1.25 -25.55 -15.96
C SER A 253 1.78 -26.88 -15.43
N VAL A 254 1.52 -27.21 -14.16
CA VAL A 254 1.88 -28.51 -13.57
C VAL A 254 1.15 -29.66 -14.26
N ILE A 255 -0.16 -29.53 -14.49
CA ILE A 255 -0.95 -30.53 -15.23
C ILE A 255 -0.37 -30.75 -16.63
N LEU A 256 -0.08 -29.67 -17.35
CA LEU A 256 0.46 -29.74 -18.70
C LEU A 256 1.80 -30.47 -18.73
N VAL A 257 2.69 -30.20 -17.77
CA VAL A 257 3.99 -30.87 -17.65
C VAL A 257 3.81 -32.37 -17.38
N VAL A 258 2.91 -32.75 -16.47
CA VAL A 258 2.65 -34.16 -16.15
C VAL A 258 2.05 -34.90 -17.36
N LEU A 259 1.07 -34.29 -18.04
CA LEU A 259 0.48 -34.86 -19.25
C LEU A 259 1.51 -34.98 -20.38
N ALA A 260 2.35 -33.96 -20.59
CA ALA A 260 3.41 -33.99 -21.58
C ALA A 260 4.44 -35.08 -21.28
N ALA A 261 4.88 -35.21 -20.02
CA ALA A 261 5.80 -36.28 -19.60
C ALA A 261 5.18 -37.67 -19.83
N GLY A 262 3.92 -37.87 -19.42
CA GLY A 262 3.18 -39.12 -19.66
C GLY A 262 3.01 -39.43 -21.15
N TYR A 263 2.73 -38.41 -21.97
CA TYR A 263 2.63 -38.56 -23.42
C TYR A 263 3.96 -38.95 -24.07
N VAL A 264 5.07 -38.34 -23.64
CA VAL A 264 6.43 -38.69 -24.10
C VAL A 264 6.77 -40.13 -23.72
N VAL A 265 6.48 -40.57 -22.49
CA VAL A 265 6.68 -41.96 -22.06
C VAL A 265 5.83 -42.93 -22.89
N ASN A 266 4.56 -42.59 -23.14
CA ASN A 266 3.67 -43.42 -23.96
C ASN A 266 4.20 -43.60 -25.39
N LEU A 267 4.66 -42.51 -26.03
CA LEU A 267 5.19 -42.57 -27.40
C LEU A 267 6.54 -43.28 -27.49
N THR A 268 7.43 -43.07 -26.51
CA THR A 268 8.83 -43.54 -26.60
C THR A 268 9.06 -44.90 -25.97
N ILE A 269 8.18 -45.38 -25.09
CA ILE A 269 8.33 -46.65 -24.37
C ILE A 269 7.10 -47.54 -24.56
N THR A 270 5.91 -47.07 -24.19
CA THR A 270 4.71 -47.93 -24.17
C THR A 270 4.28 -48.41 -25.55
N ARG A 271 4.25 -47.53 -26.56
CA ARG A 271 3.89 -47.89 -27.94
C ARG A 271 4.86 -48.92 -28.55
N PRO A 272 6.18 -48.71 -28.54
CA PRO A 272 7.15 -49.68 -29.06
C PRO A 272 7.09 -51.04 -28.35
N LEU A 273 6.95 -51.07 -27.02
CA LEU A 273 6.80 -52.33 -26.27
C LEU A 273 5.51 -53.08 -26.63
N ARG A 274 4.40 -52.37 -26.86
CA ARG A 274 3.16 -52.99 -27.35
C ARG A 274 3.32 -53.56 -28.76
N GLN A 275 4.08 -52.90 -29.64
CA GLN A 275 4.39 -53.42 -30.97
C GLN A 275 5.20 -54.73 -30.87
N LEU A 276 6.24 -54.77 -30.04
CA LEU A 276 7.02 -55.98 -29.79
C LEU A 276 6.16 -57.11 -29.23
N ALA A 277 5.33 -56.84 -28.22
CA ALA A 277 4.43 -57.85 -27.65
C ALA A 277 3.43 -58.40 -28.69
N SER A 278 2.90 -57.54 -29.55
CA SER A 278 2.00 -57.95 -30.64
C SER A 278 2.71 -58.82 -31.69
N LEU A 279 3.97 -58.50 -32.00
CA LEU A 279 4.80 -59.27 -32.90
C LEU A 279 5.09 -60.67 -32.33
N THR A 280 5.53 -60.75 -31.07
CA THR A 280 5.75 -62.03 -30.39
C THR A 280 4.48 -62.89 -30.39
N ARG A 281 3.30 -62.27 -30.22
CA ARG A 281 2.03 -62.99 -30.29
C ARG A 281 1.74 -63.54 -31.68
N ARG A 282 2.00 -62.79 -32.75
CA ARG A 282 1.88 -63.27 -34.14
C ARG A 282 2.83 -64.44 -34.42
N ILE A 283 4.08 -64.33 -33.98
CA ILE A 283 5.09 -65.39 -34.12
C ILE A 283 4.63 -66.66 -33.40
N SER A 284 4.12 -66.55 -32.18
CA SER A 284 3.59 -67.70 -31.42
C SER A 284 2.39 -68.40 -32.09
N GLN A 285 1.70 -67.70 -32.99
CA GLN A 285 0.59 -68.21 -33.79
C GLN A 285 1.05 -68.80 -35.14
N GLY A 286 2.37 -68.85 -35.40
CA GLY A 286 2.97 -69.45 -36.59
C GLY A 286 3.35 -68.46 -37.70
N ASP A 287 3.16 -67.16 -37.50
CA ASP A 287 3.59 -66.14 -38.48
C ASP A 287 5.08 -65.81 -38.31
N THR A 288 5.96 -66.60 -38.93
CA THR A 288 7.41 -66.42 -38.91
C THR A 288 7.92 -65.36 -39.90
N SER A 289 7.03 -64.82 -40.74
CA SER A 289 7.35 -63.77 -41.72
C SER A 289 7.36 -62.36 -41.12
N ALA A 290 6.71 -62.18 -39.97
CA ALA A 290 6.61 -60.88 -39.31
C ALA A 290 7.98 -60.40 -38.80
N ARG A 291 8.23 -59.08 -38.83
CA ARG A 291 9.47 -58.45 -38.35
C ARG A 291 9.16 -57.22 -37.47
N ALA A 292 10.07 -56.90 -36.55
CA ALA A 292 10.00 -55.69 -35.74
C ALA A 292 10.67 -54.51 -36.46
N GLU A 293 9.89 -53.55 -36.93
CA GLU A 293 10.38 -52.31 -37.54
C GLU A 293 10.47 -51.18 -36.50
N ILE A 294 11.37 -51.34 -35.52
CA ILE A 294 11.61 -50.31 -34.49
C ILE A 294 12.93 -49.60 -34.79
N VAL A 295 12.83 -48.32 -35.13
CA VAL A 295 13.99 -47.45 -35.40
C VAL A 295 14.48 -46.84 -34.08
N GLY A 296 15.76 -47.03 -33.74
CA GLY A 296 16.39 -46.48 -32.54
C GLY A 296 17.78 -47.07 -32.30
N HIS A 297 18.43 -46.69 -31.20
CA HIS A 297 19.69 -47.28 -30.72
C HIS A 297 19.63 -47.53 -29.21
N ASP A 298 18.43 -47.77 -28.69
CA ASP A 298 18.15 -47.96 -27.27
C ASP A 298 17.90 -49.45 -26.93
N GLU A 299 17.52 -49.74 -25.68
CA GLU A 299 17.22 -51.11 -25.24
C GLU A 299 16.04 -51.72 -26.01
N ILE A 300 15.08 -50.92 -26.47
CA ILE A 300 13.92 -51.42 -27.23
C ILE A 300 14.38 -51.85 -28.63
N HIS A 301 15.24 -51.07 -29.28
CA HIS A 301 15.84 -51.43 -30.57
C HIS A 301 16.73 -52.68 -30.46
N LEU A 302 17.50 -52.81 -29.38
CA LEU A 302 18.29 -54.01 -29.12
C LEU A 302 17.38 -55.25 -29.06
N VAL A 303 16.29 -55.19 -28.30
CA VAL A 303 15.31 -56.30 -28.21
C VAL A 303 14.64 -56.57 -29.57
N ALA A 304 14.24 -55.53 -30.30
CA ALA A 304 13.65 -55.67 -31.64
C ALA A 304 14.59 -56.41 -32.61
N THR A 305 15.87 -56.03 -32.60
CA THR A 305 16.90 -56.64 -33.45
C THR A 305 17.17 -58.09 -33.05
N SER A 306 17.27 -58.37 -31.75
CA SER A 306 17.44 -59.75 -31.26
C SER A 306 16.26 -60.66 -31.62
N ILE A 307 15.02 -60.16 -31.60
CA ILE A 307 13.84 -60.92 -32.04
C ILE A 307 13.92 -61.21 -33.54
N ASN A 308 14.29 -60.22 -34.37
CA ASN A 308 14.45 -60.42 -35.81
C ASN A 308 15.54 -61.46 -36.13
N SER A 309 16.72 -61.35 -35.50
CA SER A 309 17.80 -62.33 -35.65
C SER A 309 17.38 -63.73 -35.21
N MET A 310 16.54 -63.87 -34.17
CA MET A 310 16.02 -65.17 -33.76
C MET A 310 15.12 -65.78 -34.84
N LEU A 311 14.22 -65.00 -35.42
CA LEU A 311 13.34 -65.46 -36.51
C LEU A 311 14.13 -65.88 -37.75
N ASP A 312 15.21 -65.17 -38.07
CA ASP A 312 16.09 -65.52 -39.19
C ASP A 312 16.82 -66.86 -38.99
N ASN A 313 16.87 -67.38 -37.75
CA ASN A 313 17.46 -68.69 -37.42
C ASN A 313 16.41 -69.79 -37.19
N ILE A 314 15.11 -69.46 -37.15
CA ILE A 314 14.01 -70.44 -36.99
C ILE A 314 13.44 -70.87 -38.36
N VAL A 315 13.70 -70.08 -39.42
CA VAL A 315 13.36 -70.39 -40.82
C VAL A 315 14.55 -71.07 -41.49
#